data_AF-A0A165K8W7-F1
#
_entry.id   AF-A0A165K8W7-F1
#
_cell.length_a   1.000
_cell.length_b   1.000
_cell.length_c   1.000
_cell.angle_alpha   90.00
_cell.angle_beta   90.00
_cell.angle_gamma   90.00
#
_symmetry.space_group_name_H-M   'P 1'
#
loop_
_entity.id
_entity.type
_entity.pdbx_description
1 polymer ?
#
loop_
_entity_poly.entity_id
_entity_poly.type
_entity_poly.pdbx_seq_one_letter_code
_entity_poly.pdbx_strand_id
1 'polypeptide(L)'
;MSLLDLHIDHIVRLHQNTQPFVSNIQHQRLDRPTIDAQVKAAIAACPDTSATHWEIFLRHELVEVAANEGDAVQRNASAYYDALCNMLDFILTATEHGVCDDVVIWAALEDLLRVQTVETCSHIFSWIEARAARLTVVRSRPVATALSSLTWS
;
A
#
# COMPACT_ATOMS: atom_id res chain seq x y z
N MET A 1 -24.53 17.69 0.48
CA MET A 1 -23.33 16.92 0.86
C MET A 1 -22.13 17.76 0.50
N SER A 2 -21.30 18.13 1.47
CA SER A 2 -20.10 18.94 1.19
C SER A 2 -19.04 18.09 0.50
N LEU A 3 -18.09 18.71 -0.21
CA LEU A 3 -16.98 17.98 -0.83
C LEU A 3 -16.18 17.19 0.22
N LEU A 4 -16.00 17.74 1.43
CA LEU A 4 -15.33 17.08 2.55
C LEU A 4 -16.04 15.78 2.98
N ASP A 5 -17.37 15.75 2.99
CA ASP A 5 -18.14 14.55 3.34
C ASP A 5 -17.91 13.42 2.33
N LEU A 6 -17.75 13.76 1.05
CA LEU A 6 -17.48 12.78 -0.02
C LEU A 6 -16.06 12.21 0.07
N HIS A 7 -15.06 13.06 0.37
CA HIS A 7 -13.68 12.62 0.58
C HIS A 7 -13.55 11.66 1.77
N ILE A 8 -14.23 11.97 2.88
CA ILE A 8 -14.23 11.11 4.08
C ILE A 8 -14.92 9.77 3.78
N ASP A 9 -16.06 9.77 3.08
CA ASP A 9 -16.78 8.55 2.73
C ASP A 9 -15.93 7.57 1.91
N HIS A 10 -15.17 8.07 0.92
CA HIS A 10 -14.31 7.22 0.09
C HIS A 10 -13.18 6.55 0.91
N ILE A 11 -12.56 7.30 1.84
CA ILE A 11 -11.51 6.76 2.72
C ILE A 11 -12.09 5.76 3.72
N VAL A 12 -13.26 6.05 4.30
CA VAL A 12 -13.96 5.15 5.23
C VAL A 12 -14.34 3.84 4.53
N ARG A 13 -14.87 3.91 3.30
CA ARG A 13 -15.18 2.73 2.50
C ARG A 13 -13.95 1.89 2.18
N LEU A 14 -12.85 2.53 1.78
CA LEU A 14 -11.56 1.85 1.58
C LEU A 14 -11.19 1.08 2.83
N HIS A 15 -11.11 1.78 3.97
CA HIS A 15 -10.72 1.21 5.25
C HIS A 15 -11.61 0.02 5.62
N GLN A 16 -12.94 0.14 5.54
CA GLN A 16 -13.87 -0.97 5.83
C GLN A 16 -13.62 -2.22 4.98
N ASN A 17 -13.31 -2.04 3.69
CA ASN A 17 -13.11 -3.17 2.77
C ASN A 17 -11.72 -3.81 2.93
N THR A 18 -10.73 -3.06 3.41
CA THR A 18 -9.37 -3.55 3.65
C THR A 18 -9.14 -3.96 5.10
N GLN A 19 -10.02 -3.62 6.03
CA GLN A 19 -9.92 -3.97 7.46
C GLN A 19 -9.68 -5.47 7.71
N PRO A 20 -10.37 -6.40 7.01
CA PRO A 20 -10.10 -7.83 7.17
C PRO A 20 -8.67 -8.21 6.78
N PHE A 21 -8.11 -7.57 5.74
CA PHE A 21 -6.72 -7.77 5.36
C PHE A 21 -5.77 -7.23 6.43
N VAL A 22 -5.96 -5.98 6.88
CA VAL A 22 -5.11 -5.33 7.89
C VAL A 22 -5.11 -6.10 9.22
N SER A 23 -6.25 -6.68 9.59
CA SER A 23 -6.33 -7.54 10.78
C SER A 23 -5.58 -8.86 10.58
N ASN A 24 -5.67 -9.46 9.40
CA ASN A 24 -5.06 -10.76 9.11
C ASN A 24 -3.54 -10.72 8.97
N ILE A 25 -2.95 -9.60 8.51
CA ILE A 25 -1.50 -9.51 8.32
C ILE A 25 -0.70 -9.62 9.62
N GLN A 26 -1.33 -9.38 10.77
CA GLN A 26 -0.70 -9.47 12.09
C GLN A 26 -0.45 -10.90 12.57
N HIS A 27 -1.03 -11.90 11.89
CA HIS A 27 -1.02 -13.28 12.36
C HIS A 27 -0.14 -14.22 11.53
N GLN A 28 0.16 -13.87 10.27
CA GLN A 28 0.93 -14.73 9.39
C GLN A 28 1.51 -13.97 8.19
N ARG A 29 2.64 -14.46 7.66
CA ARG A 29 3.13 -14.06 6.34
C ARG A 29 2.17 -14.51 5.25
N LEU A 30 1.76 -13.60 4.37
CA LEU A 30 0.88 -13.91 3.24
C LEU A 30 1.71 -14.14 1.99
N ASP A 31 1.30 -15.10 1.17
CA ASP A 31 1.88 -15.31 -0.14
C ASP A 31 1.35 -14.29 -1.15
N ARG A 32 2.12 -14.10 -2.23
CA ARG A 32 1.82 -13.09 -3.25
C ARG A 32 0.42 -13.24 -3.88
N PRO A 33 -0.03 -14.45 -4.28
CA PRO A 33 -1.38 -14.62 -4.84
C PRO A 33 -2.49 -14.16 -3.89
N THR A 34 -2.33 -14.40 -2.58
CA THR A 34 -3.30 -13.93 -1.59
C THR A 34 -3.32 -12.41 -1.51
N ILE A 35 -2.15 -11.77 -1.45
CA ILE A 35 -2.06 -10.30 -1.44
C ILE A 35 -2.67 -9.70 -2.71
N ASP A 36 -2.35 -10.25 -3.88
CA ASP A 36 -2.91 -9.82 -5.17
C ASP A 36 -4.44 -9.93 -5.23
N ALA A 37 -5.00 -11.04 -4.73
CA ALA A 37 -6.44 -11.23 -4.64
C ALA A 37 -7.10 -10.19 -3.72
N GLN A 38 -6.47 -9.86 -2.59
CA GLN A 38 -6.97 -8.85 -1.64
C GLN A 38 -6.94 -7.44 -2.25
N VAL A 39 -5.86 -7.07 -2.92
CA VAL A 39 -5.77 -5.77 -3.63
C VAL A 39 -6.86 -5.67 -4.70
N LYS A 40 -7.04 -6.71 -5.53
CA LYS A 40 -8.10 -6.73 -6.55
C LYS A 40 -9.50 -6.62 -5.96
N ALA A 41 -9.77 -7.32 -4.85
CA ALA A 41 -11.05 -7.23 -4.16
C ALA A 41 -11.31 -5.81 -3.65
N ALA A 42 -10.30 -5.16 -3.05
CA ALA A 42 -10.40 -3.80 -2.57
C ALA A 42 -10.64 -2.79 -3.72
N ILE A 43 -9.97 -2.97 -4.87
CA ILE A 43 -10.22 -2.17 -6.08
C ILE A 43 -11.66 -2.34 -6.55
N ALA A 44 -12.15 -3.58 -6.64
CA ALA A 44 -13.51 -3.87 -7.10
C ALA A 44 -14.59 -3.29 -6.17
N ALA A 45 -14.32 -3.26 -4.85
CA ALA A 45 -15.22 -2.69 -3.86
C ALA A 45 -15.23 -1.13 -3.85
N CYS A 46 -14.15 -0.53 -4.36
CA CYS A 46 -13.90 0.91 -4.31
C CYS A 46 -13.48 1.48 -5.68
N PRO A 47 -14.31 1.33 -6.74
CA PRO A 47 -13.92 1.71 -8.11
C PRO A 47 -13.76 3.23 -8.31
N ASP A 48 -14.47 4.04 -7.53
CA ASP A 48 -14.48 5.51 -7.65
C ASP A 48 -13.43 6.19 -6.76
N THR A 49 -12.57 5.41 -6.11
CA THR A 49 -11.54 5.92 -5.21
C THR A 49 -10.39 6.51 -6.03
N SER A 50 -10.07 7.78 -5.77
CA SER A 50 -8.95 8.47 -6.41
C SER A 50 -7.59 7.92 -5.95
N ALA A 51 -6.57 8.11 -6.79
CA ALA A 51 -5.20 7.72 -6.46
C ALA A 51 -4.68 8.36 -5.15
N THR A 52 -5.05 9.61 -4.90
CA THR A 52 -4.71 10.32 -3.66
C THR A 52 -5.34 9.66 -2.42
N HIS A 53 -6.60 9.20 -2.51
CA HIS A 53 -7.22 8.49 -1.38
C HIS A 53 -6.57 7.14 -1.12
N TRP A 54 -6.21 6.41 -2.19
CA TRP A 54 -5.42 5.18 -2.06
C TRP A 54 -4.09 5.45 -1.38
N GLU A 55 -3.35 6.49 -1.78
CA GLU A 55 -2.08 6.85 -1.15
C GLU A 55 -2.26 7.17 0.34
N ILE A 56 -3.21 8.04 0.68
CA ILE A 56 -3.48 8.43 2.08
C ILE A 56 -3.80 7.19 2.91
N PHE A 57 -4.68 6.34 2.42
CA PHE A 57 -5.07 5.10 3.09
C PHE A 57 -3.87 4.16 3.29
N LEU A 58 -3.13 3.86 2.22
CA LEU A 58 -2.00 2.93 2.26
C LEU A 58 -0.90 3.39 3.22
N ARG A 59 -0.56 4.69 3.21
CA ARG A 59 0.43 5.26 4.13
C ARG A 59 -0.07 5.26 5.57
N HIS A 60 -1.35 5.57 5.79
CA HIS A 60 -1.95 5.53 7.11
C HIS A 60 -1.86 4.12 7.73
N GLU A 61 -2.31 3.09 7.02
CA GLU A 61 -2.27 1.71 7.56
C GLU A 61 -0.84 1.23 7.81
N LEU A 62 0.12 1.64 6.97
CA LEU A 62 1.53 1.33 7.22
C LEU A 62 2.06 1.98 8.50
N VAL A 63 1.71 3.25 8.73
CA VAL A 63 2.09 3.97 9.94
C VAL A 63 1.45 3.33 11.17
N GLU A 64 0.19 2.88 11.10
CA GLU A 64 -0.46 2.18 12.22
C GLU A 64 0.25 0.87 12.57
N VAL A 65 0.71 0.11 11.57
CA VAL A 65 1.55 -1.08 11.81
C VAL A 65 2.88 -0.68 12.44
N ALA A 66 3.54 0.35 11.89
CA ALA A 66 4.87 0.79 12.29
C ALA A 66 4.91 1.45 13.68
N ALA A 67 3.84 2.16 14.08
CA ALA A 67 3.74 2.90 15.35
C ALA A 67 3.80 1.98 16.57
N ASN A 68 3.45 0.70 16.40
CA ASN A 68 3.42 -0.28 17.48
C ASN A 68 4.72 -1.08 17.62
N GLU A 69 5.81 -0.71 16.91
CA GLU A 69 7.09 -1.44 16.88
C GLU A 69 7.60 -1.86 18.27
N GLY A 70 7.77 -0.90 19.19
CA GLY A 70 8.40 -1.16 20.48
C GLY A 70 7.70 -2.26 21.30
N ASP A 71 6.37 -2.20 21.31
CA ASP A 71 5.53 -3.17 22.00
C ASP A 71 5.42 -4.49 21.23
N ALA A 72 5.26 -4.42 19.90
CA ALA A 72 5.02 -5.59 19.06
C ALA A 72 6.27 -6.47 18.95
N VAL A 73 7.46 -5.87 18.81
CA VAL A 73 8.74 -6.59 18.76
C VAL A 73 9.00 -7.36 20.05
N GLN A 74 8.72 -6.74 21.21
CA GLN A 74 8.87 -7.40 22.51
C GLN A 74 7.93 -8.59 22.71
N ARG A 75 6.69 -8.49 22.21
CA ARG A 75 5.71 -9.57 22.32
C ARG A 75 5.98 -10.69 21.33
N ASN A 76 6.16 -10.34 20.05
CA ASN A 76 6.42 -11.28 18.97
C ASN A 76 7.02 -10.56 17.75
N ALA A 77 8.35 -10.46 17.71
CA ALA A 77 9.08 -9.85 16.62
C ALA A 77 8.77 -10.45 15.24
N SER A 78 8.63 -11.77 15.13
CA SER A 78 8.35 -12.42 13.84
C SER A 78 7.00 -11.97 13.27
N ALA A 79 5.96 -11.95 14.10
CA ALA A 79 4.63 -11.51 13.67
C ALA A 79 4.62 -10.03 13.26
N TYR A 80 5.37 -9.19 13.99
CA TYR A 80 5.54 -7.79 13.64
C TYR A 80 6.22 -7.60 12.28
N TYR A 81 7.35 -8.27 12.04
CA TYR A 81 8.08 -8.15 10.78
C TYR A 81 7.29 -8.74 9.60
N ASP A 82 6.55 -9.84 9.81
CA ASP A 82 5.66 -10.40 8.81
C ASP A 82 4.55 -9.42 8.43
N ALA A 83 3.92 -8.77 9.42
CA ALA A 83 2.89 -7.76 9.20
C ALA A 83 3.43 -6.56 8.41
N LEU A 84 4.58 -6.01 8.82
CA LEU A 84 5.24 -4.91 8.14
C LEU A 84 5.55 -5.27 6.68
N CYS A 85 6.13 -6.45 6.45
CA CYS A 85 6.44 -6.91 5.11
C CYS A 85 5.19 -7.19 4.26
N ASN A 86 4.11 -7.70 4.86
CA ASN A 86 2.83 -7.91 4.18
C ASN A 86 2.23 -6.57 3.74
N MET A 87 2.31 -5.55 4.59
CA MET A 87 1.81 -4.22 4.27
C MET A 87 2.62 -3.58 3.14
N LEU A 88 3.96 -3.68 3.17
CA LEU A 88 4.81 -3.23 2.07
C LEU A 88 4.53 -3.98 0.76
N ASP A 89 4.31 -5.30 0.82
CA ASP A 89 3.92 -6.09 -0.34
C ASP A 89 2.53 -5.69 -0.86
N PHE A 90 1.59 -5.31 0.01
CA PHE A 90 0.27 -4.79 -0.38
C PHE A 90 0.39 -3.45 -1.10
N ILE A 91 1.17 -2.50 -0.56
CA ILE A 91 1.43 -1.20 -1.19
C ILE A 91 2.06 -1.38 -2.57
N LEU A 92 3.11 -2.21 -2.66
CA LEU A 92 3.77 -2.51 -3.94
C LEU A 92 2.82 -3.17 -4.94
N THR A 93 1.91 -4.03 -4.47
CA THR A 93 0.94 -4.68 -5.35
C THR A 93 -0.15 -3.69 -5.78
N ALA A 94 -0.58 -2.77 -4.91
CA ALA A 94 -1.50 -1.70 -5.25
C ALA A 94 -0.91 -0.77 -6.33
N THR A 95 0.36 -0.38 -6.22
CA THR A 95 1.04 0.43 -7.25
C THR A 95 1.19 -0.36 -8.55
N GLU A 96 1.46 -1.67 -8.49
CA GLU A 96 1.48 -2.56 -9.67
C GLU A 96 0.12 -2.61 -10.41
N HIS A 97 -1.00 -2.49 -9.69
CA HIS A 97 -2.33 -2.38 -10.28
C HIS A 97 -2.69 -0.96 -10.75
N GLY A 98 -1.81 0.01 -10.54
CA GLY A 98 -1.98 1.39 -11.00
C GLY A 98 -3.05 2.19 -10.25
N VAL A 99 -3.42 1.78 -9.03
CA VAL A 99 -4.41 2.51 -8.21
C VAL A 99 -3.83 3.81 -7.67
N CYS A 100 -2.51 3.86 -7.47
CA CYS A 100 -1.73 5.03 -7.07
C CYS A 100 -0.37 5.02 -7.80
N ASP A 101 0.36 6.14 -7.75
CA ASP A 101 1.62 6.27 -8.47
C ASP A 101 2.77 5.50 -7.78
N ASP A 102 3.75 5.06 -8.57
CA ASP A 102 4.91 4.29 -8.09
C ASP A 102 5.75 5.03 -7.03
N VAL A 103 5.61 6.35 -6.91
CA VAL A 103 6.29 7.15 -5.88
C VAL A 103 5.83 6.75 -4.47
N VAL A 104 4.62 6.20 -4.32
CA VAL A 104 4.03 5.88 -3.00
C VAL A 104 4.84 4.82 -2.25
N ILE A 105 5.34 3.77 -2.92
CA ILE A 105 6.15 2.74 -2.23
C ILE A 105 7.47 3.32 -1.74
N TRP A 106 8.07 4.25 -2.49
CA TRP A 106 9.32 4.91 -2.10
C TRP A 106 9.11 5.89 -0.96
N ALA A 107 8.03 6.67 -0.99
CA ALA A 107 7.64 7.53 0.12
C ALA A 107 7.37 6.73 1.40
N ALA A 108 6.67 5.61 1.28
CA ALA A 108 6.41 4.69 2.38
C ALA A 108 7.70 4.12 3.00
N LEU A 109 8.66 3.70 2.17
CA LEU A 109 9.96 3.23 2.65
C LEU A 109 10.76 4.36 3.33
N GLU A 110 10.75 5.57 2.77
CA GLU A 110 11.41 6.73 3.37
C GLU A 110 10.81 7.07 4.74
N ASP A 111 9.48 7.05 4.85
CA ASP A 111 8.77 7.29 6.11
C ASP A 111 9.18 6.27 7.18
N LEU A 112 9.20 4.97 6.83
CA LEU A 112 9.60 3.90 7.75
C LEU A 112 11.05 4.05 8.21
N LEU A 113 11.98 4.25 7.28
CA LEU A 113 13.41 4.36 7.60
C LEU A 113 13.72 5.56 8.51
N ARG A 114 12.84 6.56 8.54
CA ARG A 114 12.97 7.74 9.41
C ARG A 114 12.51 7.46 10.85
N VAL A 115 11.56 6.57 11.06
CA VAL A 115 10.87 6.40 12.35
C VAL A 115 11.19 5.09 13.08
N GLN A 116 11.65 4.07 12.34
CA GLN A 116 11.88 2.73 12.87
C GLN A 116 13.29 2.56 13.46
N THR A 117 13.48 1.55 14.30
CA THR A 117 14.80 1.21 14.85
C THR A 117 15.74 0.62 13.79
N VAL A 118 17.04 0.62 14.10
CA VAL A 118 18.09 0.04 13.23
C VAL A 118 17.83 -1.45 12.93
N GLU A 119 17.31 -2.20 13.91
CA GLU A 119 17.00 -3.62 13.72
C GLU A 119 15.87 -3.80 12.70
N THR A 120 14.77 -3.07 12.85
CA THR A 120 13.66 -3.09 11.89
C THR A 120 14.08 -2.61 10.50
N CYS A 121 14.94 -1.59 10.41
CA CYS A 121 15.52 -1.15 9.14
C CYS A 121 16.29 -2.27 8.43
N SER A 122 17.01 -3.15 9.14
CA SER A 122 17.68 -4.32 8.56
C SER A 122 16.68 -5.29 7.89
N HIS A 123 15.52 -5.52 8.53
CA HIS A 123 14.44 -6.32 7.95
C HIS A 123 13.82 -5.64 6.73
N ILE A 124 13.64 -4.33 6.75
CA ILE A 124 13.17 -3.56 5.59
C ILE A 124 14.14 -3.70 4.42
N PHE A 125 15.46 -3.61 4.64
CA PHE A 125 16.44 -3.82 3.56
C PHE A 125 16.40 -5.24 3.00
N SER A 126 16.28 -6.25 3.86
CA SER A 126 16.10 -7.64 3.42
C SER A 126 14.85 -7.80 2.55
N TRP A 127 13.75 -7.11 2.90
CA TRP A 127 12.55 -7.05 2.07
C TRP A 127 12.83 -6.37 0.72
N ILE A 128 13.51 -5.22 0.70
CA ILE A 128 13.88 -4.50 -0.53
C ILE A 128 14.69 -5.39 -1.47
N GLU A 129 15.73 -6.06 -0.96
CA GLU A 129 16.59 -6.96 -1.73
C GLU A 129 15.77 -8.08 -2.39
N ALA A 130 14.87 -8.70 -1.62
CA ALA A 130 14.00 -9.75 -2.13
C ALA A 130 12.97 -9.26 -3.17
N ARG A 131 12.64 -7.96 -3.19
CA ARG A 131 11.68 -7.35 -4.13
C ARG A 131 12.36 -6.47 -5.20
N ALA A 132 13.69 -6.43 -5.27
CA ALA A 132 14.42 -5.54 -6.17
C ALA A 132 13.95 -5.63 -7.64
N ALA A 133 13.68 -6.85 -8.12
CA ALA A 133 13.17 -7.10 -9.47
C ALA A 133 11.78 -6.47 -9.72
N ARG A 134 10.94 -6.33 -8.69
CA ARG A 134 9.63 -5.67 -8.79
C ARG A 134 9.74 -4.15 -8.62
N LEU A 135 10.62 -3.69 -7.74
CA LEU A 135 10.80 -2.27 -7.44
C LEU A 135 11.43 -1.49 -8.59
N THR A 136 12.27 -2.14 -9.40
CA THR A 136 13.02 -1.49 -10.49
C THR A 136 12.29 -1.46 -11.83
N VAL A 137 11.08 -2.02 -11.91
CA VAL A 137 10.26 -1.95 -13.12
C VAL A 137 9.79 -0.50 -13.31
N VAL A 138 10.18 0.11 -14.42
CA VAL A 138 9.65 1.43 -14.81
C VAL A 138 8.20 1.24 -15.23
N ARG A 139 7.25 1.68 -14.40
CA ARG A 139 5.82 1.70 -14.75
C ARG A 139 5.45 3.12 -15.18
N SER A 140 5.21 3.31 -16.47
CA SER A 140 4.57 4.53 -16.98
C SER A 140 3.06 4.36 -16.88
N ARG A 141 2.39 5.25 -16.15
CA ARG A 141 0.93 5.34 -16.20
C ARG A 141 0.55 5.67 -17.66
N PRO A 142 -0.36 4.94 -18.32
CA PRO A 142 -0.77 5.31 -19.66
C PRO A 142 -1.36 6.71 -19.60
N VAL A 143 -0.66 7.68 -20.21
CA VAL A 143 -1.25 8.98 -20.54
C VAL A 143 -2.45 8.64 -21.41
N ALA A 144 -3.65 8.88 -20.88
CA ALA A 144 -4.87 8.79 -21.66
C ALA A 144 -4.61 9.56 -22.96
N THR A 145 -4.52 8.81 -24.06
CA THR A 145 -4.17 9.36 -25.37
C THR A 145 -5.38 10.15 -25.84
N ALA A 146 -5.51 11.39 -25.37
CA ALA A 146 -6.49 12.36 -25.82
C ALA A 146 -6.07 12.96 -27.17
N LEU A 147 -5.80 12.11 -28.16
CA LEU A 147 -5.44 12.52 -29.53
C LEU A 147 -6.22 11.73 -30.59
N SER A 148 -7.49 11.44 -30.35
CA SER A 148 -8.40 10.91 -31.38
C SER A 148 -9.59 11.81 -31.69
N SER A 149 -9.66 13.03 -31.15
CA SER A 149 -10.76 13.98 -31.44
C SER A 149 -10.37 15.19 -32.30
N LEU A 150 -9.18 15.21 -32.92
CA LEU A 150 -8.81 16.24 -33.91
C LEU A 150 -8.82 15.68 -35.33
N THR A 151 -9.96 15.16 -35.77
CA THR A 151 -10.27 15.11 -37.21
C THR A 151 -10.88 16.46 -37.59
N TRP A 152 -10.07 17.34 -38.19
CA TRP A 152 -10.56 18.57 -38.81
C TRP A 152 -11.42 18.18 -40.02
N SER A 153 -12.67 18.65 -40.04
CA SER A 153 -13.52 18.69 -41.23
C SER A 153 -13.32 20.00 -41.96
#